data_AF-X6NNK0-F1
#
_entry.id   AF-X6NNK0-F1
#
_cell.length_a   1.000
_cell.length_b   1.000
_cell.length_c   1.000
_cell.angle_alpha   90.00
_cell.angle_beta   90.00
_cell.angle_gamma   90.00
#
_symmetry.space_group_name_H-M   'P 1'
#
loop_
_entity.id
_entity.type
_entity.pdbx_description
1 polymer ?
#
loop_
_entity_poly.entity_id
_entity_poly.type
_entity_poly.pdbx_seq_one_letter_code
_entity_poly.pdbx_strand_id
1 'polypeptide(L)'
;MKTNLLNSAERCVSLLENNKMELNHLLSPFECEVRIQIFNEILERTATEGKGNGKMIEMLSTITNEVVEKVKDIQQVYRLYQLFQKWPTLITSSVMLSIIGNRWLIADVRFVQFYIEPMRSSSFAKEKKIHVFSTWLNSDNGVMNCVDYIIKYQLDWEPFQSMFQPDGPQKLSDYLDKNFLNILKLLSCKSMPYNFKEKIIKLIHCKWTAKHTSGTPVALSTTERMECIKTVSDWMKETSQRVVISELIYTLLEGFNPFRAIDRVDLITYMTSEEGLQLF
;
A
#
# COMPACT_ATOMS: atom_id res chain seq x y z
N MET A 1 -22.47 -29.72 -36.32
CA MET A 1 -22.91 -28.86 -35.18
C MET A 1 -21.84 -27.84 -34.78
N LYS A 2 -20.57 -28.25 -34.54
CA LYS A 2 -19.45 -27.31 -34.27
C LYS A 2 -19.24 -26.24 -35.36
N THR A 3 -19.33 -26.61 -36.64
CA THR A 3 -19.15 -25.69 -37.78
C THR A 3 -20.23 -24.61 -37.90
N ASN A 4 -21.49 -24.91 -37.52
CA ASN A 4 -22.58 -23.91 -37.54
C ASN A 4 -22.45 -22.90 -36.40
N LEU A 5 -21.97 -23.33 -35.22
CA LEU A 5 -21.74 -22.46 -34.07
C LEU A 5 -20.56 -21.50 -34.29
N LEU A 6 -19.48 -21.98 -34.91
CA LEU A 6 -18.35 -21.14 -35.34
C LEU A 6 -18.80 -20.05 -36.33
N ASN A 7 -19.59 -20.41 -37.35
CA ASN A 7 -20.14 -19.45 -38.30
C ASN A 7 -21.08 -18.41 -37.65
N SER A 8 -21.80 -18.77 -36.59
CA SER A 8 -22.65 -17.84 -35.84
C SER A 8 -21.85 -16.89 -34.95
N ALA A 9 -20.80 -17.38 -34.27
CA ALA A 9 -19.92 -16.56 -33.45
C ALA A 9 -19.18 -15.51 -34.31
N GLU A 10 -18.63 -15.92 -35.45
CA GLU A 10 -17.96 -15.00 -36.39
C GLU A 10 -18.91 -13.94 -36.95
N ARG A 11 -20.16 -14.30 -37.27
CA ARG A 11 -21.20 -13.34 -37.67
C ARG A 11 -21.55 -12.35 -36.56
N CYS A 12 -21.70 -12.83 -35.32
CA CYS A 12 -21.94 -11.95 -34.17
C CYS A 12 -20.77 -10.97 -33.95
N VAL A 13 -19.53 -11.44 -34.03
CA VAL A 13 -18.34 -10.60 -33.91
C VAL A 13 -18.31 -9.53 -35.02
N SER A 14 -18.54 -9.92 -36.28
CA SER A 14 -18.60 -8.97 -37.39
C SER A 14 -19.72 -7.94 -37.25
N LEU A 15 -20.90 -8.34 -36.76
CA LEU A 15 -22.01 -7.42 -36.49
C LEU A 15 -21.68 -6.42 -35.39
N LEU A 16 -21.04 -6.87 -34.31
CA LEU A 16 -20.67 -6.00 -33.20
C LEU A 16 -19.53 -5.05 -33.58
N GLU A 17 -18.55 -5.51 -34.37
CA GLU A 17 -17.47 -4.68 -34.91
C GLU A 17 -18.00 -3.53 -35.76
N ASN A 18 -18.91 -3.85 -36.70
CA ASN A 18 -19.51 -2.85 -37.60
C ASN A 18 -20.34 -1.81 -36.84
N ASN A 19 -20.77 -2.11 -35.61
CA ASN A 19 -21.61 -1.26 -34.79
C ASN A 19 -20.94 -0.86 -33.46
N LYS A 20 -19.60 -0.80 -33.41
CA LYS A 20 -18.83 -0.50 -32.18
C LYS A 20 -19.29 0.77 -31.45
N MET A 21 -19.56 1.85 -32.18
CA MET A 21 -20.05 3.11 -31.58
C MET A 21 -21.47 2.95 -31.00
N GLU A 22 -22.34 2.23 -31.70
CA GLU A 22 -23.70 1.95 -31.24
C GLU A 22 -23.71 1.04 -30.01
N LEU A 23 -22.78 0.09 -29.92
CA LEU A 23 -22.63 -0.76 -28.73
C LEU A 23 -22.29 0.08 -27.49
N ASN A 24 -21.39 1.05 -27.60
CA ASN A 24 -21.07 1.92 -26.47
C ASN A 24 -22.28 2.79 -26.07
N HIS A 25 -22.97 3.37 -27.05
CA HIS A 25 -24.21 4.11 -26.81
C HIS A 25 -25.30 3.24 -26.18
N LEU A 26 -25.47 2.00 -26.63
CA LEU A 26 -26.40 1.03 -26.08
C LEU A 26 -26.06 0.69 -24.63
N LEU A 27 -24.77 0.55 -24.31
CA LEU A 27 -24.30 0.21 -22.97
C LEU A 27 -24.31 1.42 -22.01
N SER A 28 -24.30 2.64 -22.55
CA SER A 28 -24.24 3.89 -21.78
C SER A 28 -25.33 4.10 -20.72
N PRO A 29 -26.59 3.61 -20.84
CA PRO A 29 -27.61 3.79 -19.81
C PRO A 29 -27.49 2.77 -18.68
N PHE A 30 -26.83 1.63 -18.92
CA PHE A 30 -26.75 0.55 -17.95
C PHE A 30 -25.74 0.86 -16.85
N GLU A 31 -26.03 0.35 -15.65
CA GLU A 31 -25.10 0.40 -14.52
C GLU A 31 -23.86 -0.46 -14.76
N CYS A 32 -22.78 -0.16 -14.05
CA CYS A 32 -21.49 -0.84 -14.16
C CYS A 32 -21.62 -2.37 -14.06
N GLU A 33 -22.42 -2.83 -13.09
CA GLU A 33 -22.69 -4.25 -12.87
C GLU A 33 -23.30 -4.97 -14.08
N VAL A 34 -24.29 -4.34 -14.70
CA VAL A 34 -25.00 -4.88 -15.86
C VAL A 34 -24.08 -4.88 -17.07
N ARG A 35 -23.24 -3.84 -17.25
CA ARG A 35 -22.22 -3.81 -18.31
C ARG A 35 -21.21 -4.95 -18.17
N ILE A 36 -20.72 -5.21 -16.96
CA ILE A 36 -19.78 -6.31 -16.68
C ILE A 36 -20.42 -7.66 -17.04
N GLN A 37 -21.70 -7.86 -16.69
CA GLN A 37 -22.43 -9.08 -17.05
C GLN A 37 -22.57 -9.22 -18.57
N ILE A 38 -22.96 -8.14 -19.27
CA ILE A 38 -23.08 -8.15 -20.74
C ILE A 38 -21.73 -8.46 -21.39
N PHE A 39 -20.63 -7.88 -20.91
CA PHE A 39 -19.29 -8.20 -21.41
C PHE A 39 -18.95 -9.67 -21.25
N ASN A 40 -19.18 -10.22 -20.06
CA ASN A 40 -18.90 -11.62 -19.79
C ASN A 40 -19.72 -12.53 -20.72
N GLU A 41 -21.00 -12.25 -20.91
CA GLU A 41 -21.87 -13.02 -21.81
C GLU A 41 -21.41 -12.95 -23.28
N ILE A 42 -21.04 -11.75 -23.77
CA ILE A 42 -20.54 -11.62 -25.13
C ILE A 42 -19.22 -12.37 -25.31
N LEU A 43 -18.30 -12.26 -24.35
CA LEU A 43 -17.02 -12.98 -24.40
C LEU A 43 -17.21 -14.49 -24.36
N GLU A 44 -18.11 -15.00 -23.53
CA GLU A 44 -18.43 -16.43 -23.46
C GLU A 44 -19.01 -16.96 -24.79
N ARG A 45 -19.92 -16.20 -25.40
CA ARG A 45 -20.58 -16.61 -26.66
C ARG A 45 -19.69 -16.47 -27.88
N THR A 46 -18.67 -15.62 -27.83
CA THR A 46 -17.74 -15.38 -28.95
C THR A 46 -16.40 -16.09 -28.76
N ALA A 47 -16.17 -16.72 -27.60
CA ALA A 47 -14.95 -17.47 -27.35
C ALA A 47 -14.88 -18.73 -28.22
N THR A 48 -13.71 -18.94 -28.81
CA THR A 48 -13.40 -20.14 -29.59
C THR A 48 -12.39 -20.96 -28.79
N GLU A 49 -12.71 -22.22 -28.50
CA GLU A 49 -11.83 -23.14 -27.74
C GLU A 49 -11.41 -22.60 -26.34
N GLY A 50 -12.29 -21.85 -25.69
CA GLY A 50 -12.04 -21.29 -24.35
C GLY A 50 -11.11 -20.08 -24.33
N LYS A 51 -10.69 -19.58 -25.50
CA LYS A 51 -9.95 -18.32 -25.65
C LYS A 51 -10.88 -17.26 -26.25
N GLY A 52 -10.84 -16.05 -25.70
CA GLY A 52 -11.65 -14.95 -26.22
C GLY A 52 -11.24 -14.61 -27.66
N ASN A 53 -12.20 -14.22 -28.49
CA ASN A 53 -11.91 -13.75 -29.84
C ASN A 53 -11.11 -12.44 -29.77
N GLY A 54 -9.93 -12.41 -30.40
CA GLY A 54 -8.99 -11.28 -30.30
C GLY A 54 -9.61 -9.94 -30.72
N LYS A 55 -10.45 -9.93 -31.77
CA LYS A 55 -11.12 -8.71 -32.22
C LYS A 55 -12.21 -8.26 -31.24
N MET A 56 -12.94 -9.22 -30.67
CA MET A 56 -13.93 -8.94 -29.62
C MET A 56 -13.26 -8.36 -28.37
N ILE A 57 -12.12 -8.92 -27.95
CA ILE A 57 -11.31 -8.42 -26.83
C ILE A 57 -10.85 -6.99 -27.11
N GLU A 58 -10.30 -6.72 -28.30
CA GLU A 58 -9.86 -5.37 -28.67
C GLU A 58 -11.01 -4.36 -28.60
N MET A 59 -12.17 -4.72 -29.16
CA MET A 59 -13.36 -3.87 -29.10
C MET A 59 -13.82 -3.61 -27.66
N LEU A 60 -13.95 -4.66 -26.84
CA LEU A 60 -14.39 -4.53 -25.45
C LEU A 60 -13.36 -3.82 -24.58
N SER A 61 -12.06 -3.92 -24.87
CA SER A 61 -11.03 -3.25 -24.07
C SER A 61 -11.22 -1.73 -24.04
N THR A 62 -11.68 -1.14 -25.15
CA THR A 62 -11.98 0.30 -25.22
C THR A 62 -13.12 0.68 -24.27
N ILE A 63 -14.19 -0.12 -24.24
CA ILE A 63 -15.36 0.12 -23.38
C ILE A 63 -15.06 -0.27 -21.92
N THR A 64 -14.15 -1.22 -21.71
CA THR A 64 -13.68 -1.65 -20.38
C THR A 64 -13.03 -0.52 -19.62
N ASN A 65 -12.28 0.37 -20.29
CA ASN A 65 -11.75 1.60 -19.65
C ASN A 65 -12.86 2.42 -18.98
N GLU A 66 -13.96 2.67 -19.69
CA GLU A 66 -15.08 3.45 -19.13
C GLU A 66 -15.76 2.75 -17.96
N VAL A 67 -15.85 1.41 -18.02
CA VAL A 67 -16.41 0.62 -16.92
C VAL A 67 -15.52 0.72 -15.68
N VAL A 68 -14.21 0.55 -15.86
CA VAL A 68 -13.18 0.68 -14.82
C VAL A 68 -13.23 2.05 -14.15
N GLU A 69 -13.33 3.12 -14.93
CA GLU A 69 -13.42 4.51 -14.41
C GLU A 69 -14.71 4.75 -13.61
N LYS A 70 -15.79 4.03 -13.91
CA LYS A 70 -17.10 4.18 -13.27
C LYS A 70 -17.31 3.29 -12.05
N VAL A 71 -16.36 2.41 -11.70
CA VAL A 71 -16.44 1.57 -10.48
C VAL A 71 -16.49 2.45 -9.23
N LYS A 72 -17.49 2.23 -8.39
CA LYS A 72 -17.79 3.08 -7.22
C LYS A 72 -18.02 2.35 -5.90
N ASP A 73 -18.01 1.02 -5.88
CA ASP A 73 -18.25 0.23 -4.68
C ASP A 73 -17.56 -1.15 -4.72
N ILE A 74 -17.52 -1.82 -3.57
CA ILE A 74 -16.83 -3.11 -3.39
C ILE A 74 -17.45 -4.24 -4.22
N GLN A 75 -18.78 -4.20 -4.46
CA GLN A 75 -19.46 -5.24 -5.24
C GLN A 75 -19.06 -5.16 -6.72
N GLN A 76 -18.99 -3.94 -7.27
CA GLN A 76 -18.50 -3.67 -8.62
C GLN A 76 -17.02 -4.04 -8.76
N VAL A 77 -16.18 -3.70 -7.77
CA VAL A 77 -14.77 -4.13 -7.71
C VAL A 77 -14.67 -5.65 -7.83
N TYR A 78 -15.47 -6.39 -7.05
CA TYR A 78 -15.45 -7.85 -7.07
C TYR A 78 -15.89 -8.44 -8.41
N ARG A 79 -16.98 -7.93 -9.02
CA ARG A 79 -17.44 -8.41 -10.33
C ARG A 79 -16.42 -8.12 -11.43
N LEU A 80 -15.80 -6.95 -11.41
CA LEU A 80 -14.74 -6.59 -12.35
C LEU A 80 -13.51 -7.50 -12.16
N TYR A 81 -13.15 -7.82 -10.92
CA TYR A 81 -12.08 -8.76 -10.63
C TYR A 81 -12.35 -10.15 -11.23
N GLN A 82 -13.57 -10.67 -11.06
CA GLN A 82 -13.98 -11.95 -11.65
C GLN A 82 -13.90 -11.92 -13.19
N LEU A 83 -14.32 -10.81 -13.81
CA LEU A 83 -14.20 -10.62 -15.26
C LEU A 83 -12.72 -10.70 -15.70
N PHE A 84 -11.82 -9.99 -15.00
CA PHE A 84 -10.39 -9.98 -15.34
C PHE A 84 -9.66 -11.29 -15.03
N GLN A 85 -10.08 -12.02 -14.00
CA GLN A 85 -9.60 -13.38 -13.75
C GLN A 85 -9.96 -14.32 -14.90
N LYS A 86 -11.19 -14.21 -15.41
CA LYS A 86 -11.69 -15.05 -16.51
C LYS A 86 -11.12 -14.63 -17.86
N TRP A 87 -10.96 -13.33 -18.08
CA TRP A 87 -10.52 -12.75 -19.34
C TRP A 87 -9.33 -11.79 -19.14
N PRO A 88 -8.12 -12.28 -18.80
CA PRO A 88 -6.96 -11.43 -18.55
C PRO A 88 -6.55 -10.57 -19.74
N THR A 89 -6.88 -11.01 -20.96
CA THR A 89 -6.60 -10.30 -22.22
C THR A 89 -7.34 -8.98 -22.36
N LEU A 90 -8.37 -8.71 -21.54
CA LEU A 90 -9.01 -7.40 -21.46
C LEU A 90 -8.11 -6.34 -20.83
N ILE A 91 -7.09 -6.75 -20.06
CA ILE A 91 -6.19 -5.84 -19.35
C ILE A 91 -5.11 -5.37 -20.32
N THR A 92 -5.44 -4.36 -21.11
CA THR A 92 -4.47 -3.62 -21.91
C THR A 92 -3.74 -2.61 -21.06
N SER A 93 -2.66 -2.01 -21.59
CA SER A 93 -1.97 -0.90 -20.92
C SER A 93 -2.91 0.27 -20.61
N SER A 94 -3.91 0.54 -21.45
CA SER A 94 -4.93 1.57 -21.20
C SER A 94 -5.80 1.21 -20.00
N VAL A 95 -6.30 -0.04 -19.95
CA VAL A 95 -7.15 -0.52 -18.86
C VAL A 95 -6.39 -0.52 -17.54
N MET A 96 -5.12 -0.93 -17.56
CA MET A 96 -4.23 -0.84 -16.40
C MET A 96 -4.10 0.59 -15.89
N LEU A 97 -3.96 1.58 -16.79
CA LEU A 97 -3.92 2.98 -16.39
C LEU A 97 -5.25 3.48 -15.81
N SER A 98 -6.39 3.04 -16.34
CA SER A 98 -7.71 3.34 -15.75
C SER A 98 -7.89 2.67 -14.39
N ILE A 99 -7.31 1.48 -14.15
CA ILE A 99 -7.28 0.84 -12.82
C ILE A 99 -6.53 1.73 -11.84
N ILE A 100 -5.35 2.21 -12.21
CA ILE A 100 -4.58 3.18 -11.41
C ILE A 100 -5.30 4.53 -11.29
N GLY A 101 -6.22 4.87 -12.18
CA GLY A 101 -7.04 6.08 -12.05
C GLY A 101 -8.20 5.94 -11.05
N ASN A 102 -8.55 4.71 -10.64
CA ASN A 102 -9.72 4.46 -9.80
C ASN A 102 -9.31 4.04 -8.38
N ARG A 103 -9.64 4.91 -7.40
CA ARG A 103 -9.33 4.69 -5.98
C ARG A 103 -9.85 3.36 -5.40
N TRP A 104 -11.01 2.89 -5.85
CA TRP A 104 -11.61 1.65 -5.34
C TRP A 104 -10.84 0.43 -5.80
N LEU A 105 -10.28 0.49 -7.01
CA LEU A 105 -9.50 -0.61 -7.59
C LEU A 105 -8.08 -0.62 -7.05
N ILE A 106 -7.42 0.54 -6.90
CA ILE A 106 -6.08 0.61 -6.29
C ILE A 106 -6.09 0.14 -4.84
N ALA A 107 -7.12 0.52 -4.08
CA ALA A 107 -7.22 0.16 -2.66
C ALA A 107 -7.45 -1.35 -2.46
N ASP A 108 -7.96 -2.06 -3.47
CA ASP A 108 -8.22 -3.48 -3.39
C ASP A 108 -6.96 -4.30 -3.74
N VAL A 109 -6.45 -5.04 -2.75
CA VAL A 109 -5.23 -5.87 -2.90
C VAL A 109 -5.30 -6.88 -4.05
N ARG A 110 -6.51 -7.29 -4.45
CA ARG A 110 -6.70 -8.25 -5.54
C ARG A 110 -6.31 -7.67 -6.90
N PHE A 111 -6.41 -6.35 -7.07
CA PHE A 111 -6.06 -5.66 -8.32
C PHE A 111 -4.58 -5.35 -8.46
N VAL A 112 -3.79 -5.43 -7.39
CA VAL A 112 -2.35 -5.12 -7.39
C VAL A 112 -1.61 -5.88 -8.50
N GLN A 113 -1.96 -7.16 -8.70
CA GLN A 113 -1.35 -8.01 -9.74
C GLN A 113 -1.48 -7.45 -11.17
N PHE A 114 -2.44 -6.57 -11.44
CA PHE A 114 -2.70 -6.04 -12.79
C PHE A 114 -1.87 -4.80 -13.13
N TYR A 115 -1.25 -4.15 -12.15
CA TYR A 115 -0.47 -2.92 -12.37
C TYR A 115 0.91 -2.92 -11.72
N ILE A 116 1.26 -3.98 -10.96
CA ILE A 116 2.51 -4.00 -10.20
C ILE A 116 3.75 -4.08 -11.08
N GLU A 117 3.73 -4.88 -12.16
CA GLU A 117 4.89 -5.03 -13.05
C GLU A 117 5.30 -3.70 -13.71
N PRO A 118 4.37 -2.92 -14.29
CA PRO A 118 4.66 -1.55 -14.71
C PRO A 118 5.24 -0.68 -13.59
N MET A 119 4.70 -0.74 -12.37
CA MET A 119 5.19 0.08 -11.24
C MET A 119 6.64 -0.22 -10.84
N ARG A 120 7.12 -1.46 -11.05
CA ARG A 120 8.51 -1.85 -10.80
C ARG A 120 9.48 -1.19 -11.79
N SER A 121 9.01 -0.84 -12.98
CA SER A 121 9.84 -0.18 -13.98
C SER A 121 10.25 1.23 -13.52
N SER A 122 11.53 1.58 -13.74
CA SER A 122 12.04 2.94 -13.54
C SER A 122 11.44 3.94 -14.55
N SER A 123 10.97 3.46 -15.72
CA SER A 123 10.32 4.30 -16.73
C SER A 123 8.86 4.64 -16.42
N PHE A 124 8.26 4.00 -15.43
CA PHE A 124 6.88 4.27 -15.05
C PHE A 124 6.78 5.59 -14.29
N ALA A 125 5.84 6.45 -14.72
CA ALA A 125 5.72 7.83 -14.25
C ALA A 125 5.67 7.91 -12.71
N LYS A 126 6.54 8.74 -12.13
CA LYS A 126 6.69 8.90 -10.68
C LYS A 126 5.39 9.36 -10.03
N GLU A 127 4.65 10.26 -10.69
CA GLU A 127 3.37 10.81 -10.22
C GLU A 127 2.31 9.71 -10.07
N LYS A 128 2.32 8.71 -10.96
CA LYS A 128 1.42 7.56 -10.88
C LYS A 128 1.79 6.64 -9.72
N LYS A 129 3.10 6.44 -9.46
CA LYS A 129 3.56 5.69 -8.27
C LYS A 129 3.13 6.39 -6.98
N ILE A 130 3.32 7.71 -6.91
CA ILE A 130 2.86 8.53 -5.78
C ILE A 130 1.35 8.42 -5.59
N HIS A 131 0.56 8.43 -6.67
CA HIS A 131 -0.89 8.27 -6.58
C HIS A 131 -1.30 6.91 -6.00
N VAL A 132 -0.65 5.82 -6.43
CA VAL A 132 -0.89 4.48 -5.89
C VAL A 132 -0.54 4.42 -4.40
N PHE A 133 0.66 4.87 -4.02
CA PHE A 133 1.08 4.90 -2.63
C PHE A 133 0.17 5.77 -1.76
N SER A 134 -0.25 6.94 -2.25
CA SER A 134 -1.21 7.81 -1.55
C SER A 134 -2.54 7.12 -1.29
N THR A 135 -3.01 6.31 -2.24
CA THR A 135 -4.26 5.57 -2.08
C THR A 135 -4.12 4.46 -1.05
N TRP A 136 -3.00 3.72 -1.08
CA TRP A 136 -2.71 2.68 -0.08
C TRP A 136 -2.51 3.25 1.33
N LEU A 137 -1.94 4.44 1.46
CA LEU A 137 -1.76 5.11 2.76
C LEU A 137 -3.09 5.43 3.46
N ASN A 138 -4.19 5.58 2.73
CA ASN A 138 -5.50 5.85 3.32
C ASN A 138 -6.18 4.59 3.89
N SER A 139 -5.53 3.42 3.82
CA SER A 139 -5.99 2.22 4.50
C SER A 139 -5.59 2.20 5.99
N ASP A 140 -6.27 1.38 6.79
CA ASP A 140 -5.87 1.14 8.19
C ASP A 140 -4.43 0.61 8.24
N ASN A 141 -3.57 1.21 9.07
CA ASN A 141 -2.12 0.95 9.12
C ASN A 141 -1.39 1.28 7.80
N GLY A 142 -1.83 2.32 7.09
CA GLY A 142 -1.37 2.66 5.74
C GLY A 142 0.14 2.67 5.52
N VAL A 143 0.94 3.23 6.43
CA VAL A 143 2.42 3.23 6.30
C VAL A 143 2.98 1.81 6.33
N MET A 144 2.53 0.98 7.28
CA MET A 144 2.99 -0.41 7.40
C MET A 144 2.60 -1.21 6.16
N ASN A 145 1.35 -1.07 5.69
CA ASN A 145 0.87 -1.77 4.49
C ASN A 145 1.67 -1.35 3.24
N CYS A 146 1.93 -0.05 3.07
CA CYS A 146 2.75 0.45 1.97
C CYS A 146 4.17 -0.13 2.03
N VAL A 147 4.79 -0.17 3.21
CA VAL A 147 6.11 -0.76 3.40
C VAL A 147 6.10 -2.25 3.07
N ASP A 148 5.10 -2.99 3.54
CA ASP A 148 4.95 -4.42 3.22
C ASP A 148 4.78 -4.64 1.71
N TYR A 149 4.02 -3.80 1.02
CA TYR A 149 3.88 -3.87 -0.44
C TYR A 149 5.15 -3.49 -1.18
N ILE A 150 5.87 -2.47 -0.73
CA ILE A 150 7.17 -2.09 -1.33
C ILE A 150 8.15 -3.27 -1.25
N ILE A 151 8.22 -3.95 -0.11
CA ILE A 151 9.09 -5.12 0.07
C ILE A 151 8.60 -6.29 -0.77
N LYS A 152 7.33 -6.65 -0.63
CA LYS A 152 6.71 -7.83 -1.28
C LYS A 152 6.85 -7.76 -2.79
N TYR A 153 6.69 -6.57 -3.37
CA TYR A 153 6.70 -6.36 -4.81
C TYR A 153 7.97 -5.70 -5.33
N GLN A 154 8.99 -5.52 -4.47
CA GLN A 154 10.28 -4.92 -4.81
C GLN A 154 10.13 -3.57 -5.53
N LEU A 155 9.27 -2.70 -4.97
CA LEU A 155 9.05 -1.36 -5.52
C LEU A 155 10.18 -0.41 -5.12
N ASP A 156 10.36 0.62 -5.93
CA ASP A 156 11.27 1.70 -5.62
C ASP A 156 10.77 2.50 -4.40
N TRP A 157 11.67 2.75 -3.45
CA TRP A 157 11.40 3.56 -2.27
C TRP A 157 11.33 5.05 -2.59
N GLU A 158 12.03 5.51 -3.62
CA GLU A 158 12.18 6.95 -3.90
C GLU A 158 10.82 7.67 -4.03
N PRO A 159 9.84 7.18 -4.81
CA PRO A 159 8.57 7.87 -4.94
C PRO A 159 7.81 7.90 -3.61
N PHE A 160 7.84 6.82 -2.83
CA PHE A 160 7.20 6.76 -1.51
C PHE A 160 7.84 7.74 -0.53
N GLN A 161 9.18 7.79 -0.47
CA GLN A 161 9.91 8.72 0.40
C GLN A 161 9.69 10.18 0.00
N SER A 162 9.55 10.45 -1.31
CA SER A 162 9.32 11.79 -1.84
C SER A 162 8.00 12.39 -1.34
N MET A 163 7.01 11.55 -1.03
CA MET A 163 5.71 12.00 -0.51
C MET A 163 5.81 12.71 0.83
N PHE A 164 6.84 12.38 1.62
CA PHE A 164 7.07 12.86 2.98
C PHE A 164 8.29 13.77 3.10
N GLN A 165 8.70 14.42 2.00
CA GLN A 165 9.68 15.49 2.06
C GLN A 165 9.04 16.78 2.63
N PRO A 166 9.82 17.78 3.07
CA PRO A 166 9.28 19.02 3.63
C PRO A 166 8.27 19.74 2.72
N ASP A 167 8.47 19.65 1.41
CA ASP A 167 7.63 20.16 0.32
C ASP A 167 6.72 19.07 -0.29
N GLY A 168 6.69 17.89 0.33
CA GLY A 168 5.92 16.75 -0.13
C GLY A 168 4.41 16.93 0.04
N PRO A 169 3.60 16.18 -0.73
CA PRO A 169 2.14 16.25 -0.66
C PRO A 169 1.54 15.71 0.64
N GLN A 170 2.32 14.98 1.45
CA GLN A 170 1.83 14.28 2.65
C GLN A 170 2.73 14.54 3.86
N LYS A 171 2.14 14.56 5.05
CA LYS A 171 2.88 14.60 6.32
C LYS A 171 2.90 13.20 6.94
N LEU A 172 4.10 12.69 7.22
CA LEU A 172 4.26 11.33 7.76
C LEU A 172 3.55 11.15 9.11
N SER A 173 3.49 12.20 9.94
CA SER A 173 2.78 12.22 11.22
C SER A 173 1.29 11.87 11.12
N ASP A 174 0.67 12.15 9.98
CA ASP A 174 -0.77 11.96 9.79
C ASP A 174 -1.12 10.49 9.53
N TYR A 175 -0.12 9.68 9.16
CA TYR A 175 -0.27 8.28 8.77
C TYR A 175 0.50 7.31 9.68
N LEU A 176 1.47 7.80 10.46
CA LEU A 176 2.25 6.96 11.37
C LEU A 176 1.40 6.51 12.55
N ASP A 177 1.51 5.22 12.89
CA ASP A 177 0.83 4.67 14.06
C ASP A 177 1.33 5.36 15.34
N LYS A 178 0.42 5.61 16.30
CA LYS A 178 0.77 6.17 17.61
C LYS A 178 1.26 5.10 18.58
N ASN A 179 0.98 3.83 18.31
CA ASN A 179 1.43 2.69 19.09
C ASN A 179 2.92 2.44 18.85
N PHE A 180 3.72 2.54 19.91
CA PHE A 180 5.16 2.40 19.82
C PHE A 180 5.61 1.01 19.33
N LEU A 181 4.92 -0.08 19.69
CA LEU A 181 5.26 -1.42 19.22
C LEU A 181 5.11 -1.55 17.70
N ASN A 182 4.10 -0.92 17.12
CA ASN A 182 3.91 -0.91 15.67
C ASN A 182 5.01 -0.09 14.97
N ILE A 183 5.42 1.04 15.56
CA ILE A 183 6.59 1.81 15.09
C ILE A 183 7.87 0.96 15.16
N LEU A 184 8.10 0.25 16.27
CA LEU A 184 9.27 -0.59 16.46
C LEU A 184 9.32 -1.74 15.44
N LYS A 185 8.16 -2.36 15.16
CA LYS A 185 8.01 -3.36 14.09
C LYS A 185 8.34 -2.76 12.72
N LEU A 186 7.87 -1.56 12.43
CA LEU A 186 8.15 -0.85 11.18
C LEU A 186 9.65 -0.56 11.02
N LEU A 187 10.32 -0.07 12.08
CA LEU A 187 11.76 0.19 12.10
C LEU A 187 12.60 -1.10 11.98
N SER A 188 12.04 -2.24 12.36
CA SER A 188 12.69 -3.56 12.20
C SER A 188 12.77 -4.02 10.74
N CYS A 189 12.10 -3.35 9.81
CA CYS A 189 12.20 -3.65 8.40
C CYS A 189 13.63 -3.43 7.88
N LYS A 190 14.30 -4.51 7.44
CA LYS A 190 15.70 -4.47 6.97
C LYS A 190 15.87 -3.71 5.65
N SER A 191 14.90 -3.85 4.75
CA SER A 191 14.94 -3.23 3.41
C SER A 191 14.55 -1.75 3.42
N MET A 192 14.04 -1.23 4.55
CA MET A 192 13.64 0.16 4.66
C MET A 192 14.89 1.07 4.68
N PRO A 193 14.93 2.11 3.82
CA PRO A 193 16.03 3.07 3.79
C PRO A 193 16.22 3.78 5.14
N TYR A 194 17.47 3.96 5.53
CA TYR A 194 17.85 4.61 6.79
C TYR A 194 17.23 6.00 6.95
N ASN A 195 17.29 6.84 5.91
CA ASN A 195 16.72 8.20 5.93
C ASN A 195 15.19 8.20 6.18
N PHE A 196 14.48 7.13 5.82
CA PHE A 196 13.06 7.01 6.17
C PHE A 196 12.87 6.56 7.63
N LYS A 197 13.68 5.61 8.11
CA LYS A 197 13.71 5.21 9.52
C LYS A 197 13.99 6.40 10.44
N GLU A 198 14.96 7.23 10.09
CA GLU A 198 15.32 8.44 10.84
C GLU A 198 14.14 9.42 10.94
N LYS A 199 13.40 9.63 9.84
CA LYS A 199 12.17 10.44 9.85
C LYS A 199 11.10 9.87 10.78
N ILE A 200 10.91 8.55 10.78
CA ILE A 200 9.97 7.87 11.69
C ILE A 200 10.40 8.06 13.15
N ILE A 201 11.69 7.85 13.46
CA ILE A 201 12.23 7.98 14.80
C ILE A 201 12.00 9.40 15.34
N LYS A 202 12.25 10.44 14.54
CA LYS A 202 12.02 11.84 14.92
C LYS A 202 10.56 12.19 15.25
N LEU A 203 9.61 11.34 14.86
CA LEU A 203 8.18 11.49 15.16
C LEU A 203 7.74 10.70 16.41
N ILE A 204 8.65 9.94 17.04
CA ILE A 204 8.36 9.22 18.28
C ILE A 204 8.25 10.22 19.44
N HIS A 205 7.04 10.39 19.96
CA HIS A 205 6.75 11.32 21.06
C HIS A 205 6.85 10.70 22.45
N CYS A 206 6.80 9.37 22.55
CA CYS A 206 6.96 8.68 23.82
C CYS A 206 8.43 8.68 24.28
N LYS A 207 8.63 8.65 25.60
CA LYS A 207 9.95 8.62 26.24
C LYS A 207 10.11 7.35 27.05
N TRP A 208 11.36 6.94 27.27
CA TRP A 208 11.67 5.76 28.07
C TRP A 208 10.97 5.78 29.43
N THR A 209 11.03 6.93 30.09
CA THR A 209 10.33 7.21 31.35
C THR A 209 9.87 8.67 31.40
N ALA A 210 8.78 8.92 32.12
CA ALA A 210 8.31 10.27 32.41
C ALA A 210 8.92 10.84 33.71
N LYS A 211 9.38 9.98 34.64
CA LYS A 211 9.81 10.39 35.98
C LYS A 211 11.04 11.32 35.97
N HIS A 212 11.93 11.13 34.99
CA HIS A 212 13.23 11.81 34.92
C HIS A 212 13.39 12.66 33.67
N THR A 213 12.27 12.98 33.01
CA THR A 213 12.25 13.77 31.78
C THR A 213 11.49 15.04 32.04
N SER A 214 12.00 16.20 31.60
CA SER A 214 11.28 17.46 31.77
C SER A 214 10.00 17.51 30.92
N GLY A 215 8.91 18.03 31.48
CA GLY A 215 7.61 18.19 30.80
C GLY A 215 6.58 17.14 31.20
N THR A 216 5.60 16.89 30.32
CA THR A 216 4.56 15.84 30.50
C THR A 216 4.66 14.78 29.38
N PRO A 217 5.78 14.05 29.26
CA PRO A 217 5.94 13.06 28.22
C PRO A 217 5.07 11.83 28.47
N VAL A 218 4.69 11.15 27.40
CA VAL A 218 4.07 9.81 27.46
C VAL A 218 5.18 8.80 27.71
N ALA A 219 5.15 8.12 28.85
CA ALA A 219 6.11 7.06 29.16
C ALA A 219 5.77 5.78 28.39
N LEU A 220 6.80 5.07 27.94
CA LEU A 220 6.64 3.68 27.50
C LEU A 220 6.13 2.82 28.66
N SER A 221 5.20 1.92 28.37
CA SER A 221 4.78 0.84 29.27
C SER A 221 5.90 -0.19 29.48
N THR A 222 5.78 -1.01 30.53
CA THR A 222 6.74 -2.09 30.79
C THR A 222 6.86 -3.04 29.60
N THR A 223 5.74 -3.40 28.96
CA THR A 223 5.72 -4.24 27.77
C THR A 223 6.47 -3.61 26.59
N GLU A 224 6.26 -2.31 26.34
CA GLU A 224 6.96 -1.59 25.28
C GLU A 224 8.46 -1.49 25.51
N ARG A 225 8.90 -1.24 26.75
CA ARG A 225 10.32 -1.21 27.11
C ARG A 225 10.96 -2.57 26.90
N MET A 226 10.34 -3.65 27.40
CA MET A 226 10.87 -5.00 27.23
C MET A 226 11.04 -5.38 25.75
N GLU A 227 10.03 -5.11 24.91
CA GLU A 227 10.13 -5.41 23.48
C GLU A 227 11.15 -4.50 22.78
N CYS A 228 11.29 -3.24 23.22
CA CYS A 228 12.35 -2.34 22.74
C CYS A 228 13.74 -2.88 23.04
N ILE A 229 14.00 -3.27 24.29
CA ILE A 229 15.30 -3.83 24.71
C ILE A 229 15.64 -5.06 23.88
N LYS A 230 14.68 -5.97 23.74
CA LYS A 230 14.84 -7.20 22.95
C LYS A 230 15.15 -6.88 21.49
N THR A 231 14.35 -6.00 20.87
CA THR A 231 14.53 -5.61 19.46
C THR A 231 15.87 -4.92 19.23
N VAL A 232 16.26 -3.97 20.09
CA VAL A 232 17.55 -3.29 20.02
C VAL A 232 18.69 -4.27 20.21
N SER A 233 18.57 -5.22 21.15
CA SER A 233 19.57 -6.27 21.37
C SER A 233 19.75 -7.17 20.16
N ASP A 234 18.67 -7.47 19.45
CA ASP A 234 18.74 -8.19 18.18
C ASP A 234 19.39 -7.32 17.08
N TRP A 235 19.05 -6.03 16.99
CA TRP A 235 19.66 -5.12 16.03
C TRP A 235 21.15 -4.88 16.29
N MET A 236 21.61 -4.91 17.55
CA MET A 236 23.03 -4.74 17.90
C MET A 236 23.93 -5.82 17.27
N LYS A 237 23.36 -6.97 16.90
CA LYS A 237 24.08 -8.06 16.19
C LYS A 237 24.42 -7.67 14.74
N GLU A 238 23.77 -6.64 14.19
CA GLU A 238 23.97 -6.17 12.81
C GLU A 238 24.57 -4.76 12.78
N THR A 239 25.81 -4.63 12.30
CA THR A 239 26.52 -3.33 12.24
C THR A 239 25.75 -2.26 11.48
N SER A 240 24.97 -2.63 10.46
CA SER A 240 24.15 -1.72 9.65
C SER A 240 23.02 -1.04 10.43
N GLN A 241 22.60 -1.57 11.59
CA GLN A 241 21.54 -0.97 12.41
C GLN A 241 22.08 0.00 13.48
N ARG A 242 23.40 0.11 13.68
CA ARG A 242 23.98 0.92 14.77
C ARG A 242 23.49 2.37 14.79
N VAL A 243 23.36 2.97 13.61
CA VAL A 243 22.89 4.36 13.50
C VAL A 243 21.41 4.46 13.89
N VAL A 244 20.56 3.53 13.42
CA VAL A 244 19.13 3.46 13.78
C VAL A 244 18.96 3.28 15.29
N ILE A 245 19.76 2.38 15.89
CA ILE A 245 19.77 2.14 17.33
C ILE A 245 20.14 3.44 18.07
N SER A 246 21.23 4.10 17.67
CA SER A 246 21.69 5.34 18.29
C SER A 246 20.60 6.41 18.27
N GLU A 247 19.98 6.65 17.11
CA GLU A 247 18.91 7.64 16.97
C GLU A 247 17.66 7.29 17.78
N LEU A 248 17.26 6.01 17.81
CA LEU A 248 16.10 5.56 18.57
C LEU A 248 16.34 5.77 20.07
N ILE A 249 17.48 5.30 20.59
CA ILE A 249 17.84 5.43 22.00
C ILE A 249 17.99 6.90 22.39
N TYR A 250 18.66 7.71 21.55
CA TYR A 250 18.74 9.15 21.76
C TYR A 250 17.36 9.79 21.85
N THR A 251 16.44 9.47 20.94
CA THR A 251 15.07 10.01 20.95
C THR A 251 14.30 9.61 22.19
N LEU A 252 14.38 8.34 22.61
CA LEU A 252 13.69 7.80 23.78
C LEU A 252 14.22 8.37 25.10
N LEU A 253 15.51 8.69 25.16
CA LEU A 253 16.20 9.27 26.32
C LEU A 253 16.42 10.78 26.21
N GLU A 254 15.85 11.43 25.20
CA GLU A 254 15.97 12.87 25.05
C GLU A 254 15.35 13.57 26.27
N GLY A 255 16.14 14.45 26.90
CA GLY A 255 15.74 15.16 28.11
C GLY A 255 15.76 14.31 29.38
N PHE A 256 16.15 13.02 29.30
CA PHE A 256 16.35 12.15 30.44
C PHE A 256 17.51 12.67 31.30
N ASN A 257 17.20 13.07 32.53
CA ASN A 257 18.19 13.54 33.49
C ASN A 257 17.82 13.06 34.90
N PRO A 258 18.28 11.85 35.29
CA PRO A 258 18.00 11.31 36.61
C PRO A 258 18.69 12.12 37.72
N PHE A 259 19.76 12.86 37.39
CA PHE A 259 20.52 13.70 38.31
C PHE A 259 19.91 15.10 38.51
N ARG A 260 18.83 15.45 37.81
CA ARG A 260 18.00 16.63 38.12
C ARG A 260 17.08 16.39 39.32
N ALA A 261 16.89 15.13 39.75
CA ALA A 261 16.17 14.85 40.98
C ALA A 261 16.94 15.48 42.15
N ILE A 262 16.30 16.41 42.86
CA ILE A 262 16.90 17.16 43.97
C ILE A 262 17.20 16.23 45.16
N ASP A 263 16.49 15.10 45.25
CA ASP A 263 16.64 14.11 46.32
C ASP A 263 17.60 12.97 45.94
N ARG A 264 18.64 12.79 46.75
CA ARG A 264 19.61 11.70 46.63
C ARG A 264 18.97 10.32 46.82
N VAL A 265 17.89 10.23 47.60
CA VAL A 265 17.15 8.99 47.81
C VAL A 265 16.44 8.55 46.53
N ASP A 266 15.85 9.49 45.78
CA ASP A 266 15.22 9.20 44.49
C ASP A 266 16.24 8.73 43.46
N LEU A 267 17.45 9.31 43.48
CA LEU A 267 18.55 8.86 42.61
C LEU A 267 18.97 7.42 42.93
N ILE A 268 19.18 7.10 44.21
CA ILE A 268 19.53 5.74 44.65
C ILE A 268 18.40 4.77 44.33
N THR A 269 17.15 5.18 44.55
CA THR A 269 15.96 4.38 44.23
C THR A 269 15.86 4.12 42.74
N TYR A 270 16.17 5.12 41.90
CA TYR A 270 16.20 4.94 40.45
C TYR A 270 17.31 3.99 40.01
N MET A 271 18.56 4.19 40.47
CA MET A 271 19.69 3.32 40.12
C MET A 271 19.49 1.86 40.55
N THR A 272 18.73 1.63 41.62
CA THR A 272 18.41 0.28 42.12
C THR A 272 17.07 -0.27 41.60
N SER A 273 16.29 0.52 40.86
CA SER A 273 15.05 0.08 40.23
C SER A 273 15.32 -0.77 38.99
N GLU A 274 14.33 -1.59 38.62
CA GLU A 274 14.37 -2.36 37.37
C GLU A 274 14.59 -1.46 36.14
N GLU A 275 14.02 -0.25 36.15
CA GLU A 275 14.17 0.74 35.07
C GLU A 275 15.60 1.26 34.94
N GLY A 276 16.25 1.54 36.08
CA GLY A 276 17.66 1.97 36.11
C GLY A 276 18.59 0.87 35.65
N LEU A 277 18.35 -0.37 36.10
CA LEU A 277 19.14 -1.54 35.70
C LEU A 277 19.01 -1.88 34.21
N GLN A 278 17.91 -1.51 33.55
CA GLN A 278 17.72 -1.73 32.11
C GLN A 278 18.45 -0.71 31.22
N LEU A 279 18.92 0.41 31.79
CA LEU A 279 19.58 1.49 31.04
C LEU A 279 21.12 1.50 31.16
N PHE A 280 21.69 0.69 32.05
CA PHE A 280 23.12 0.53 32.27
C PHE A 280 23.56 -0.90 31.97
#